data_AF-A0A2G9UH14-F1
#
_entry.id   AF-A0A2G9UH14-F1
#
_cell.length_a   1.000
_cell.length_b   1.000
_cell.length_c   1.000
_cell.angle_alpha   90.00
_cell.angle_beta   90.00
_cell.angle_gamma   90.00
#
_symmetry.space_group_name_H-M   'P 1'
#
loop_
_entity.id
_entity.type
_entity.pdbx_description
1 polymer ?
#
loop_
_entity_poly.entity_id
_entity_poly.type
_entity_poly.pdbx_seq_one_letter_code
_entity_poly.pdbx_strand_id
1 'polypeptide(L)'
;MKEYLLAAGVDVMYRFPAMLESHSLFLFEMPMDADPNVRITSLLYLTYLLTHDVLKPRGTLSDAALCMLNRKRSDGKEEDCSSDEREVTVLATELFREISRKEAVKQE
;
A
#
# COMPACT_ATOMS: atom_id res chain seq x y z
N MET A 1 15.63 -5.64 5.78
CA MET A 1 16.12 -6.11 4.47
C MET A 1 15.02 -6.11 3.40
N LYS A 2 13.78 -6.53 3.73
CA LYS A 2 12.63 -6.52 2.81
C LYS A 2 12.28 -5.12 2.27
N GLU A 3 12.40 -4.09 3.09
CA GLU A 3 12.13 -2.70 2.68
C GLU A 3 13.00 -2.24 1.49
N TYR A 4 14.30 -2.55 1.50
CA TYR A 4 15.20 -2.20 0.40
C TYR A 4 14.86 -2.96 -0.88
N LEU A 5 14.40 -4.21 -0.76
CA LEU A 5 13.95 -5.01 -1.90
C LEU A 5 12.67 -4.42 -2.50
N LEU A 6 11.76 -3.95 -1.66
CA LEU A 6 10.54 -3.25 -2.06
C LEU A 6 10.89 -1.95 -2.80
N ALA A 7 11.78 -1.13 -2.25
CA ALA A 7 12.23 0.11 -2.91
C ALA A 7 12.87 -0.17 -4.28
N ALA A 8 13.78 -1.16 -4.36
CA ALA A 8 14.38 -1.57 -5.63
C ALA A 8 13.33 -2.09 -6.63
N GLY A 9 12.36 -2.87 -6.17
CA GLY A 9 11.25 -3.37 -7.00
C GLY A 9 10.41 -2.23 -7.58
N VAL A 10 10.10 -1.22 -6.77
CA VAL A 10 9.34 -0.03 -7.17
C VAL A 10 10.12 0.80 -8.19
N ASP A 11 11.42 1.01 -7.99
CA ASP A 11 12.27 1.74 -8.95
C ASP A 11 12.30 1.08 -10.33
N VAL A 12 12.44 -0.24 -10.36
CA VAL A 12 12.43 -0.99 -11.64
C VAL A 12 11.05 -0.94 -12.27
N MET A 13 9.97 -1.04 -11.47
CA MET A 13 8.59 -0.93 -11.96
C MET A 13 8.26 0.45 -12.52
N TYR A 14 8.76 1.51 -11.90
CA TYR A 14 8.63 2.87 -12.42
C TYR A 14 9.29 3.02 -13.78
N ARG A 15 10.45 2.39 -13.98
CA ARG A 15 11.21 2.47 -15.24
C ARG A 15 10.67 1.57 -16.35
N PHE A 16 10.14 0.39 -15.99
CA PHE A 16 9.67 -0.63 -16.94
C PHE A 16 8.29 -1.20 -16.56
N PRO A 17 7.23 -0.37 -16.51
CA PRO A 17 5.92 -0.78 -16.00
C PRO A 17 5.30 -1.92 -16.83
N ALA A 18 5.38 -1.85 -18.16
CA ALA A 18 4.79 -2.85 -19.05
C ALA A 18 5.39 -4.26 -18.92
N MET A 19 6.66 -4.36 -18.48
CA MET A 19 7.35 -5.64 -18.32
C MET A 19 7.03 -6.29 -16.96
N LEU A 20 6.78 -5.48 -15.95
CA LEU A 20 6.64 -5.91 -14.56
C LEU A 20 5.21 -5.86 -14.03
N GLU A 21 4.24 -5.37 -14.81
CA GLU A 21 2.83 -5.38 -14.44
C GLU A 21 2.33 -6.78 -14.06
N SER A 22 2.83 -7.83 -14.73
CA SER A 22 2.53 -9.24 -14.42
C SER A 22 3.12 -9.72 -13.09
N HIS A 23 4.24 -9.14 -12.66
CA HIS A 23 4.95 -9.50 -11.43
C HIS A 23 4.60 -8.58 -10.26
N SER A 24 3.80 -7.54 -10.47
CA SER A 24 3.46 -6.53 -9.46
C SER A 24 2.64 -7.02 -8.26
N LEU A 25 2.17 -8.27 -8.28
CA LEU A 25 1.38 -8.88 -7.20
C LEU A 25 2.06 -8.77 -5.84
N PHE A 26 3.39 -8.96 -5.79
CA PHE A 26 4.12 -8.88 -4.53
C PHE A 26 3.95 -7.51 -3.85
N LEU A 27 3.83 -6.41 -4.60
CA LEU A 27 3.66 -5.07 -4.01
C LEU A 27 2.33 -4.93 -3.29
N PHE A 28 1.29 -5.62 -3.75
CA PHE A 28 -0.03 -5.58 -3.14
C PHE A 28 -0.14 -6.42 -1.87
N GLU A 29 0.74 -7.41 -1.67
CA GLU A 29 0.78 -8.27 -0.47
C GLU A 29 1.60 -7.65 0.68
N MET A 30 2.54 -6.76 0.37
CA MET A 30 3.45 -6.14 1.34
C MET A 30 2.80 -5.24 2.42
N PRO A 31 1.63 -4.61 2.18
CA PRO A 31 0.87 -3.93 3.25
C PRO A 31 0.48 -4.84 4.42
N MET A 32 0.50 -6.18 4.24
CA MET A 32 0.22 -7.17 5.28
C MET A 32 1.46 -7.76 5.96
N ASP A 33 2.66 -7.23 5.68
CA ASP A 33 3.90 -7.71 6.30
C ASP A 33 3.88 -7.57 7.83
N ALA A 34 4.74 -8.33 8.52
CA ALA A 34 4.84 -8.30 9.97
C ALA A 34 5.55 -7.04 10.49
N ASP A 35 6.41 -6.42 9.67
CA ASP A 35 7.14 -5.20 10.04
C ASP A 35 6.33 -3.96 9.67
N PRO A 36 5.99 -3.08 10.64
CA PRO A 36 5.21 -1.88 10.37
C PRO A 36 5.90 -0.93 9.38
N ASN A 37 7.24 -0.86 9.36
CA ASN A 37 7.97 0.00 8.42
C ASN A 37 7.79 -0.47 6.98
N VAL A 38 7.82 -1.80 6.76
CA VAL A 38 7.57 -2.37 5.42
C VAL A 38 6.15 -2.07 4.97
N ARG A 39 5.15 -2.14 5.88
CA ARG A 39 3.76 -1.77 5.55
C ARG A 39 3.65 -0.29 5.18
N ILE A 40 4.23 0.61 5.99
CA ILE A 40 4.25 2.07 5.74
C ILE A 40 4.85 2.35 4.36
N THR A 41 6.05 1.83 4.10
CA THR A 41 6.78 2.05 2.85
C THR A 41 6.03 1.45 1.66
N SER A 42 5.38 0.29 1.82
CA SER A 42 4.54 -0.30 0.77
C SER A 42 3.30 0.55 0.44
N LEU A 43 2.62 1.10 1.44
CA LEU A 43 1.45 1.96 1.23
C LEU A 43 1.83 3.27 0.54
N LEU A 44 2.98 3.86 0.90
CA LEU A 44 3.53 5.05 0.23
C LEU A 44 3.81 4.77 -1.26
N TYR A 45 4.51 3.69 -1.56
CA TYR A 45 4.83 3.35 -2.94
C TYR A 45 3.62 2.92 -3.75
N LEU A 46 2.68 2.17 -3.18
CA LEU A 46 1.42 1.84 -3.84
C LEU A 46 0.62 3.10 -4.17
N THR A 47 0.54 4.05 -3.23
CA THR A 47 -0.13 5.34 -3.48
C THR A 47 0.51 6.06 -4.65
N TYR A 48 1.85 6.16 -4.67
CA TYR A 48 2.59 6.81 -5.75
C TYR A 48 2.36 6.13 -7.11
N LEU A 49 2.53 4.82 -7.17
CA LEU A 49 2.42 4.05 -8.42
C LEU A 49 1.00 4.09 -9.00
N LEU A 50 -0.02 4.01 -8.15
CA LEU A 50 -1.43 4.05 -8.57
C LEU A 50 -1.85 5.47 -8.99
N THR A 51 -1.39 6.50 -8.29
CA THR A 51 -1.69 7.90 -8.64
C THR A 51 -1.00 8.35 -9.93
N HIS A 52 0.17 7.78 -10.27
CA HIS A 52 0.91 8.14 -11.48
C HIS A 52 0.61 7.26 -12.71
N ASP A 53 -0.40 6.38 -12.66
CA ASP A 53 -0.76 5.46 -13.75
C ASP A 53 0.38 4.48 -14.14
N VAL A 54 1.37 4.32 -13.27
CA VAL A 54 2.45 3.33 -13.44
C VAL A 54 1.92 1.92 -13.22
N LEU A 55 0.99 1.79 -12.27
CA LEU A 55 0.34 0.56 -11.90
C LEU A 55 -1.18 0.72 -12.04
N LYS A 56 -1.85 -0.28 -12.61
CA LYS A 56 -3.31 -0.32 -12.60
C LYS A 56 -3.82 -0.86 -11.27
N PRO A 57 -4.87 -0.27 -10.68
CA PRO A 57 -5.53 -0.84 -9.52
C PRO A 57 -6.08 -2.22 -9.89
N ARG A 58 -5.58 -3.27 -9.23
CA ARG A 58 -6.09 -4.65 -9.34
C ARG A 58 -6.95 -4.98 -8.13
N GLY A 59 -7.71 -6.08 -8.21
CA GLY A 59 -8.59 -6.55 -7.13
C GLY A 59 -7.89 -6.85 -5.79
N THR A 60 -6.57 -6.79 -5.75
CA THR A 60 -5.71 -6.98 -4.56
C THR A 60 -5.55 -5.73 -3.69
N LEU A 61 -6.27 -4.63 -3.96
CA LEU A 61 -6.35 -3.51 -3.02
C LEU A 61 -7.09 -3.85 -1.72
N SER A 62 -7.71 -5.02 -1.63
CA SER A 62 -8.32 -5.53 -0.39
C SER A 62 -7.36 -5.52 0.78
N ASP A 63 -6.09 -5.86 0.56
CA ASP A 63 -5.10 -5.93 1.64
C ASP A 63 -4.76 -4.54 2.17
N ALA A 64 -4.62 -3.56 1.28
CA ALA A 64 -4.51 -2.15 1.68
C ALA A 64 -5.77 -1.66 2.40
N ALA A 65 -6.97 -2.09 2.00
CA ALA A 65 -8.21 -1.74 2.68
C ALA A 65 -8.30 -2.34 4.09
N LEU A 66 -7.83 -3.57 4.25
CA LEU A 66 -7.74 -4.22 5.56
C LEU A 66 -6.77 -3.50 6.50
N CYS A 67 -5.75 -2.80 6.00
CA CYS A 67 -4.90 -1.92 6.83
C CYS A 67 -5.66 -0.71 7.41
N MET A 68 -6.77 -0.28 6.80
CA MET A 68 -7.64 0.77 7.35
C MET A 68 -8.50 0.26 8.50
N LEU A 69 -8.79 -1.04 8.50
CA LEU A 69 -9.49 -1.69 9.59
C LEU A 69 -8.47 -1.94 10.67
N ASN A 70 -8.40 -1.04 11.65
CA ASN A 70 -7.58 -1.15 12.85
C ASN A 70 -7.51 -2.62 13.26
N ARG A 71 -6.36 -3.25 13.04
CA ARG A 71 -6.21 -4.70 13.14
C ARG A 71 -6.29 -5.07 14.61
N LYS A 72 -7.52 -5.20 15.09
CA LYS A 72 -7.89 -5.91 16.30
C LYS A 72 -7.68 -7.40 16.01
N ARG A 73 -6.43 -7.79 15.74
CA ARG A 73 -6.01 -9.17 15.95
C ARG A 73 -6.07 -9.36 17.45
N SER A 74 -7.24 -9.80 17.91
CA SER A 74 -7.39 -10.89 18.86
C SER A 74 -6.13 -11.22 19.66
N ASP A 75 -5.84 -10.39 20.66
CA ASP A 75 -5.49 -10.86 21.99
C ASP A 75 -6.00 -9.80 22.96
N GLY A 76 -6.76 -10.24 23.96
CA GLY A 76 -7.51 -9.40 24.89
C GLY A 76 -6.64 -8.63 25.86
N LYS A 77 -5.79 -7.73 25.35
CA LYS A 77 -5.15 -6.68 26.13
C LYS A 77 -5.28 -5.38 25.37
N GLU A 78 -6.01 -4.45 25.98
CA GLU A 78 -5.96 -3.03 25.67
C GLU A 78 -4.53 -2.56 25.94
N GLU A 79 -3.65 -2.70 24.95
CA GLU A 79 -2.34 -2.05 24.93
C GLU A 79 -2.37 -1.02 23.83
N ASP A 80 -1.89 0.19 24.16
CA ASP A 80 -1.84 1.38 23.32
C ASP A 80 -1.60 1.05 21.85
N CYS A 81 -2.43 1.60 20.95
CA CYS A 81 -2.12 1.57 19.52
C CYS A 81 -0.71 2.15 19.33
N SER A 82 0.26 1.34 18.92
CA SER A 82 1.60 1.87 18.64
C SER A 82 1.48 2.97 17.59
N SER A 83 2.32 4.02 17.69
CA SER A 83 2.32 5.14 16.74
C SER A 83 2.29 4.65 15.29
N ASP A 84 3.03 3.58 15.02
CA ASP A 84 3.20 2.97 13.70
C ASP A 84 1.90 2.34 13.14
N GLU A 85 1.05 1.75 14.00
CA GLU A 85 -0.25 1.21 13.57
C GLU A 85 -1.23 2.32 13.17
N ARG A 86 -1.17 3.45 13.89
CA ARG A 86 -1.95 4.63 13.55
C ARG A 86 -1.49 5.22 12.21
N GLU A 87 -0.18 5.30 11.99
CA GLU A 87 0.40 5.76 10.73
C GLU A 87 -0.02 4.90 9.54
N VAL A 88 0.01 3.56 9.69
CA VAL A 88 -0.46 2.64 8.65
C VAL A 88 -1.94 2.84 8.33
N THR A 89 -2.78 3.03 9.34
CA THR A 89 -4.21 3.29 9.14
C THR A 89 -4.44 4.60 8.37
N VAL A 90 -3.71 5.66 8.73
CA VAL A 90 -3.80 6.97 8.07
C VAL A 90 -3.32 6.88 6.62
N LEU A 91 -2.19 6.23 6.35
CA LEU A 91 -1.65 6.07 5.01
C LEU A 91 -2.54 5.22 4.11
N ALA A 92 -3.10 4.13 4.65
CA ALA A 92 -4.07 3.31 3.93
C ALA A 92 -5.31 4.14 3.57
N THR A 93 -5.83 4.94 4.51
CA THR A 93 -6.97 5.83 4.24
C THR A 93 -6.65 6.86 3.16
N GLU A 94 -5.46 7.46 3.21
CA GLU A 94 -5.02 8.44 2.21
C GLU A 94 -4.86 7.81 0.82
N LEU A 95 -4.35 6.57 0.73
CA LEU A 95 -4.25 5.84 -0.54
C LEU A 95 -5.61 5.74 -1.25
N PHE A 96 -6.67 5.32 -0.55
CA PHE A 96 -8.00 5.23 -1.15
C PHE A 96 -8.60 6.60 -1.47
N ARG A 97 -8.30 7.61 -0.65
CA ARG A 97 -8.72 8.99 -0.92
C ARG A 97 -8.10 9.52 -2.21
N GLU A 98 -6.80 9.28 -2.42
CA GLU A 98 -6.09 9.71 -3.63
C GLU A 98 -6.57 8.97 -4.88
N ILE A 99 -6.76 7.65 -4.79
CA ILE A 99 -7.31 6.86 -5.90
C ILE A 99 -8.70 7.40 -6.28
N SER A 100 -9.56 7.67 -5.29
CA SER A 100 -10.90 8.19 -5.53
C SER A 100 -10.88 9.58 -6.18
N ARG A 101 -9.99 10.48 -5.72
CA ARG A 101 -9.81 11.81 -6.33
C ARG A 101 -9.40 11.71 -7.79
N LYS A 102 -8.44 10.84 -8.09
CA LYS A 102 -7.94 10.66 -9.45
C LYS A 102 -9.00 10.10 -10.40
N GLU A 103 -9.76 9.12 -9.96
CA GLU A 103 -10.87 8.57 -10.77
C GLU A 103 -11.96 9.61 -11.03
N ALA A 104 -12.24 10.51 -10.07
CA ALA A 104 -13.16 11.62 -10.27
C ALA A 104 -12.68 12.61 -11.35
N VAL A 105 -11.37 12.91 -11.40
CA VAL A 105 -10.78 13.82 -12.40
C VAL A 105 -10.75 13.21 -13.81
N LYS A 106 -10.68 11.88 -13.95
CA LYS A 106 -10.71 11.22 -15.27
C LYS A 106 -12.10 11.21 -15.93
N GLN A 107 -13.16 11.58 -15.22
CA GLN A 107 -14.54 11.59 -15.72
C GLN A 107 -15.03 12.97 -16.22
N GLU A 108 -14.23 14.04 -16.05
CA GLU A 108 -14.44 15.35 -16.68
C GLU A 108 -13.70 15.46 -18.03
#